data_AF-A0AAV8WTZ4-F1
#
_entry.id   AF-A0AAV8WTZ4-F1
#
_cell.length_a   1.000
_cell.length_b   1.000
_cell.length_c   1.000
_cell.angle_alpha   90.00
_cell.angle_beta   90.00
_cell.angle_gamma   90.00
#
_symmetry.space_group_name_H-M   'P 1'
#
loop_
_entity.id
_entity.type
_entity.pdbx_description
1 polymer ?
#
loop_
_entity_poly.entity_id
_entity_poly.type
_entity_poly.pdbx_seq_one_letter_code
_entity_poly.pdbx_strand_id
1 'polypeptide(L)' 'MAEFSKELKAHVEPYIYKRTAELNGSISAEHGMGFMKANHLDLAKSPSSVNLMKDLKKLFDPKGILNPYKVFPYSDHMQK' A
#
# COMPACT_ATOMS: atom_id res chain seq x y z
N MET A 1 -17.30 -21.34 -15.77
CA MET A 1 -16.47 -20.19 -15.38
C MET A 1 -15.96 -20.45 -13.97
N ALA A 2 -14.69 -20.19 -13.67
CA ALA A 2 -14.19 -20.33 -12.30
C ALA A 2 -14.86 -19.29 -11.41
N GLU A 3 -15.34 -19.71 -10.24
CA GLU A 3 -15.97 -18.82 -9.26
C GLU A 3 -14.89 -18.09 -8.45
N PHE A 4 -15.15 -16.84 -8.09
CA PHE A 4 -14.24 -16.05 -7.27
C PHE A 4 -14.23 -16.57 -5.82
N SER A 5 -13.06 -16.96 -5.32
CA SER A 5 -12.87 -17.37 -3.91
C SER A 5 -12.08 -16.32 -3.13
N LYS A 6 -12.68 -15.79 -2.06
CA LYS A 6 -12.01 -14.89 -1.11
C LYS A 6 -10.82 -15.55 -0.43
N GLU A 7 -10.96 -16.84 -0.11
CA GLU A 7 -9.91 -17.63 0.52
C GLU A 7 -8.72 -17.79 -0.42
N LEU A 8 -8.97 -18.11 -1.70
CA LEU A 8 -7.91 -18.21 -2.69
C LEU A 8 -7.19 -16.86 -2.86
N LYS A 9 -7.94 -15.76 -2.95
CA LYS A 9 -7.38 -14.41 -3.03
C LYS A 9 -6.46 -14.10 -1.84
N ALA A 10 -6.89 -14.44 -0.62
CA ALA A 10 -6.13 -14.20 0.61
C ALA A 10 -4.77 -14.93 0.62
N HIS A 11 -4.64 -16.04 -0.12
CA HIS A 11 -3.36 -16.75 -0.27
C HIS A 11 -2.55 -16.24 -1.47
N VAL A 12 -3.20 -15.96 -2.60
CA VAL A 12 -2.53 -15.59 -3.85
C VAL A 12 -1.95 -14.18 -3.81
N GLU A 13 -2.68 -13.18 -3.32
CA GLU A 13 -2.21 -11.78 -3.35
C GLU A 13 -0.93 -11.57 -2.52
N PRO A 14 -0.87 -11.97 -1.23
CA PRO A 14 0.35 -11.80 -0.45
C PRO A 14 1.53 -12.58 -1.02
N TYR A 15 1.28 -13.78 -1.55
CA TYR A 15 2.31 -14.61 -2.17
C TYR A 15 2.94 -13.90 -3.39
N ILE A 16 2.11 -13.39 -4.30
CA ILE A 16 2.59 -12.68 -5.50
C ILE A 16 3.34 -11.40 -5.11
N TYR A 17 2.79 -10.59 -4.20
CA TYR A 17 3.45 -9.34 -3.79
C TYR A 17 4.82 -9.59 -3.16
N LYS A 18 4.90 -10.57 -2.25
CA LYS A 18 6.17 -10.95 -1.64
C LYS A 18 7.16 -11.46 -2.69
N ARG A 19 6.70 -12.33 -3.61
CA ARG A 19 7.57 -12.89 -4.66
C ARG A 19 8.10 -11.82 -5.62
N THR A 20 7.25 -10.85 -5.99
CA THR A 20 7.66 -9.71 -6.81
C THR A 20 8.71 -8.87 -6.08
N ALA A 21 8.52 -8.59 -4.80
CA ALA A 21 9.48 -7.81 -4.00
C ALA A 21 10.83 -8.53 -3.82
N GLU A 22 10.84 -9.85 -3.60
CA GLU A 22 12.06 -10.68 -3.53
C GLU A 22 12.91 -10.62 -4.82
N LEU A 23 12.26 -10.40 -5.95
CA LEU A 23 12.92 -10.25 -7.26
C LEU A 23 13.29 -8.78 -7.56
N ASN A 24 13.23 -7.89 -6.57
CA ASN A 24 13.40 -6.44 -6.70
C ASN A 24 12.42 -5.80 -7.72
N GLY A 25 11.26 -6.43 -7.95
CA GLY A 25 10.21 -5.91 -8.82
C GLY A 25 9.27 -4.95 -8.09
N SER A 26 8.46 -4.22 -8.86
CA SER A 26 7.39 -3.36 -8.30
C SER A 26 6.06 -4.11 -8.22
N ILE A 27 5.47 -4.19 -7.02
CA ILE A 27 4.12 -4.75 -6.80
C ILE A 27 3.01 -3.90 -7.44
N SER A 28 3.34 -2.69 -7.88
CA SER A 28 2.46 -1.83 -8.64
C SER A 28 3.27 -0.94 -9.58
N ALA A 29 3.38 -1.34 -10.84
CA ALA A 29 4.15 -0.59 -11.84
C ALA A 29 3.48 0.75 -12.19
N GLU A 30 2.18 0.71 -12.52
CA GLU A 30 1.44 1.87 -13.05
C GLU A 30 0.17 2.21 -12.25
N HIS A 31 -0.55 1.19 -11.75
CA HIS A 31 -1.85 1.38 -11.09
C HIS A 31 -1.77 2.01 -9.70
N GLY A 32 -0.57 2.15 -9.13
CA GLY A 32 -0.35 2.78 -7.83
C GLY A 32 -0.80 1.93 -6.63
N MET A 33 -0.80 2.53 -5.45
CA MET A 33 -1.07 1.83 -4.17
C MET A 33 -2.56 1.84 -3.81
N GLY A 34 -3.21 2.98 -4.03
CA GLY A 34 -4.63 3.17 -3.76
C GLY A 34 -5.03 2.76 -2.33
N PHE A 35 -6.25 2.25 -2.19
CA PHE A 35 -6.74 1.63 -0.95
C PHE A 35 -6.30 0.16 -0.84
N MET A 36 -6.37 -0.57 -1.95
CA MET A 36 -6.20 -2.03 -1.99
C MET A 36 -4.80 -2.50 -1.56
N LYS A 37 -3.75 -1.77 -1.95
CA LYS A 37 -2.36 -2.18 -1.67
C LYS A 37 -1.73 -1.39 -0.53
N ALA A 38 -2.44 -0.47 0.12
CA ALA A 38 -1.86 0.45 1.11
C ALA A 38 -1.12 -0.28 2.25
N ASN A 39 -1.63 -1.44 2.68
CA ASN A 39 -1.01 -2.26 3.72
C ASN A 39 0.25 -3.03 3.26
N HIS A 40 0.61 -2.95 1.98
CA HIS A 40 1.81 -3.57 1.38
C HIS A 40 2.83 -2.52 0.92
N LEU A 41 2.75 -1.29 1.42
CA LEU A 41 3.66 -0.20 1.03
C LEU A 41 5.11 -0.50 1.39
N ASP A 42 5.34 -1.25 2.46
CA ASP A 42 6.64 -1.75 2.91
C ASP A 42 7.32 -2.68 1.89
N LEU A 43 6.54 -3.43 1.11
CA LEU A 43 7.06 -4.24 0.00
C LEU A 43 7.43 -3.41 -1.23
N ALA A 44 6.92 -2.17 -1.33
CA ALA A 44 7.11 -1.31 -2.49
C ALA A 44 8.14 -0.19 -2.29
N LYS A 45 8.35 0.25 -1.04
CA LYS A 45 9.17 1.42 -0.69
C LYS A 45 9.94 1.18 0.60
N SER A 46 11.15 1.76 0.66
CA SER A 46 11.95 1.74 1.88
C SER A 46 11.27 2.55 3.00
N PRO A 47 11.57 2.26 4.28
CA PRO A 47 11.08 3.05 5.40
C PRO A 47 11.38 4.55 5.28
N SER A 48 12.57 4.91 4.76
CA SER A 48 12.96 6.31 4.56
C SER A 48 12.11 7.01 3.50
N SER A 49 11.80 6.36 2.37
CA SER A 49 10.89 6.90 1.36
C SER A 49 9.47 7.07 1.90
N VAL A 50 8.98 6.10 2.67
CA VAL A 50 7.65 6.18 3.28
C VAL A 50 7.56 7.35 4.27
N ASN A 51 8.59 7.56 5.10
CA ASN A 51 8.62 8.70 6.01
C ASN A 51 8.60 10.04 5.28
N LEU A 52 9.42 10.19 4.24
CA LEU A 52 9.42 11.41 3.41
C LEU A 52 8.04 11.67 2.77
N MET A 53 7.38 10.62 2.25
CA MET A 53 6.03 10.74 1.70
C MET A 53 5.01 11.21 2.76
N LYS A 54 5.12 10.71 4.00
CA LYS A 54 4.26 11.14 5.12
C LYS A 54 4.53 12.59 5.51
N ASP A 55 5.79 13.02 5.54
CA ASP A 55 6.15 14.41 5.86
C ASP A 55 5.62 15.37 4.82
N LEU A 56 5.75 15.04 3.53
CA LEU A 56 5.13 15.79 2.44
C LEU A 56 3.60 15.83 2.57
N LYS A 57 2.96 14.71 2.88
CA LYS A 57 1.50 14.66 3.10
C LYS A 57 1.06 15.57 4.23
N LYS A 58 1.78 15.59 5.35
CA LYS A 58 1.49 16.46 6.50
C LYS A 58 1.71 17.93 6.18
N LEU A 59 2.75 18.25 5.40
CA LEU A 59 3.04 19.62 4.97
C LEU A 59 1.91 20.21 4.11
N PHE A 60 1.40 19.45 3.15
CA PHE A 60 0.38 19.94 2.20
C PHE A 60 -1.07 19.67 2.61
N ASP A 61 -1.33 18.67 3.46
CA ASP A 61 -2.66 18.32 3.95
C ASP A 61 -2.63 17.96 5.44
N PRO A 62 -2.40 18.95 6.33
CA PRO A 62 -2.29 18.72 7.77
C PRO A 62 -3.60 18.22 8.40
N LYS A 63 -4.75 18.45 7.76
CA LYS A 63 -6.06 17.95 8.23
C LYS A 63 -6.36 16.53 7.74
N GLY A 64 -5.62 16.05 6.74
CA GLY A 64 -5.79 14.73 6.14
C GLY A 64 -7.10 14.57 5.39
N ILE A 65 -7.63 15.64 4.78
CA ILE A 65 -8.93 15.60 4.08
C ILE A 65 -8.81 15.12 2.63
N LEU A 66 -7.62 15.22 2.02
CA LEU A 66 -7.40 14.84 0.63
C LEU A 66 -7.12 13.34 0.55
N ASN A 67 -8.10 12.55 0.08
CA ASN A 67 -7.98 11.11 -0.12
C ASN A 67 -7.54 10.34 1.16
N PRO A 68 -8.33 10.40 2.24
CA PRO A 68 -8.04 9.62 3.45
C PRO A 68 -8.02 8.11 3.14
N TYR A 69 -7.32 7.35 4.00
CA TYR A 69 -7.24 5.88 3.95
C TYR A 69 -6.52 5.27 2.73
N LYS A 70 -5.98 6.10 1.83
CA LYS A 70 -5.23 5.64 0.66
C LYS A 70 -3.73 5.78 0.86
N VAL A 71 -2.96 5.00 0.10
CA VAL A 71 -1.49 5.01 0.00
C VAL A 71 -0.78 4.53 1.27
N PHE A 72 -1.13 5.04 2.45
CA PHE A 72 -0.54 4.67 3.73
C PHE A 72 -1.35 3.58 4.45
N PRO A 73 -0.69 2.66 5.17
CA PRO A 73 -1.34 1.64 6.00
C PRO A 73 -2.42 2.22 6.92
N TYR A 74 -3.45 1.42 7.18
CA TYR A 74 -4.61 1.88 7.97
C TYR A 74 -4.23 2.34 9.39
N SER A 75 -3.21 1.71 9.99
CA SER A 75 -2.67 2.09 11.30
C SER A 75 -2.21 3.54 11.38
N ASP A 76 -1.78 4.12 10.26
CA ASP A 76 -1.30 5.50 10.21
C ASP A 76 -2.43 6.53 10.28
N HIS A 77 -3.68 6.13 9.98
CA HIS A 77 -4.84 7.03 10.03
C HIS A 77 -5.51 7.04 11.41
N MET A 78 -5.17 6.08 12.27
CA MET A 78 -5.66 5.95 13.64
C MET A 78 -4.91 6.83 14.65
N GLN A 79 -3.81 7.48 14.25
CA GLN A 79 -2.99 8.34 15.10
C GLN A 79 -3.51 9.79 15.21
N LYS A 80 -4.82 10.01 15.01
CA LYS A 80 -5.44 11.32 15.26
C LYS A 80 -5.81 11.50 16.72
#